data_AF-A0A1H3M7H7-F1
#
_entry.id   AF-A0A1H3M7H7-F1
#
_cell.length_a   1.000
_cell.length_b   1.000
_cell.length_c   1.000
_cell.angle_alpha   90.00
_cell.angle_beta   90.00
_cell.angle_gamma   90.00
#
_symmetry.space_group_name_H-M   'P 1'
#
loop_
_entity.id
_entity.type
_entity.pdbx_description
1 polymer ?
#
loop_
_entity_poly.entity_id
_entity_poly.type
_entity_poly.pdbx_seq_one_letter_code
_entity_poly.pdbx_strand_id
1 'polypeptide(L)'
;MAGARTGLGKVTVSVLLSFDGELVAIWHGGRDRPDPLDTLLKGLFVSGLDTAAPVVRAGTGTRFRQTDLDFRPPDTKVSIGRCEVDSSAHGLELKGVLGYRLEVTATWNGRVQRENPASAEQWAQFFGDPLASLGGLVMGRFPVELMTR
;
A
#
# COMPACT_ATOMS: atom_id res chain seq x y z
N MET A 1 2.67 -8.61 -3.83
CA MET A 1 1.98 -7.30 -3.76
C MET A 1 0.80 -7.41 -2.82
N ALA A 2 0.40 -6.29 -2.22
CA ALA A 2 -0.84 -6.14 -1.47
C ALA A 2 -1.66 -4.96 -1.97
N GLY A 3 -2.95 -4.95 -1.67
CA GLY A 3 -3.85 -3.92 -2.17
C GLY A 3 -5.17 -3.86 -1.41
N ALA A 4 -5.84 -2.73 -1.55
CA ALA A 4 -7.18 -2.49 -1.04
C ALA A 4 -7.92 -1.53 -1.98
N ARG A 5 -9.24 -1.68 -2.07
CA ARG A 5 -10.09 -0.76 -2.81
C ARG A 5 -11.35 -0.46 -2.01
N THR A 6 -11.73 0.80 -1.96
CA THR A 6 -12.93 1.25 -1.24
C THR A 6 -13.62 2.38 -1.98
N GLY A 7 -14.91 2.57 -1.70
CA GLY A 7 -15.67 3.73 -2.15
C GLY A 7 -16.06 4.59 -0.95
N LEU A 8 -15.88 5.91 -1.08
CA LEU A 8 -16.28 6.88 -0.07
C LEU A 8 -17.08 8.00 -0.71
N GLY A 9 -18.40 7.95 -0.52
CA GLY A 9 -19.34 8.88 -1.15
C GLY A 9 -19.23 8.88 -2.68
N LYS A 10 -18.60 9.93 -3.22
CA LYS A 10 -18.40 10.17 -4.66
C LYS A 10 -17.00 9.78 -5.16
N VAL A 11 -16.14 9.23 -4.30
CA VAL A 11 -14.74 8.92 -4.63
C VAL A 11 -14.51 7.42 -4.52
N THR A 12 -13.76 6.85 -5.45
CA THR A 12 -13.18 5.51 -5.36
C THR A 12 -11.71 5.64 -5.05
N VAL A 13 -11.24 4.93 -4.03
CA VAL A 13 -9.83 4.92 -3.62
C VAL A 13 -9.29 3.52 -3.80
N SER A 14 -8.18 3.39 -4.53
CA SER A 14 -7.41 2.16 -4.66
C SER A 14 -6.02 2.39 -4.09
N VAL A 15 -5.57 1.47 -3.25
CA VAL A 15 -4.23 1.49 -2.68
C VAL A 15 -3.52 0.21 -3.08
N LEU A 16 -2.32 0.33 -3.64
CA LEU A 16 -1.48 -0.79 -4.03
C LEU A 16 -0.11 -0.65 -3.37
N LEU A 17 0.40 -1.74 -2.82
CA LEU A 17 1.73 -1.84 -2.23
C LEU A 17 2.51 -2.95 -2.94
N SER A 18 3.60 -2.56 -3.59
CA SER A 18 4.57 -3.48 -4.20
C SER A 18 5.91 -3.41 -3.47
N PHE A 19 6.63 -4.53 -3.55
CA PHE A 19 7.96 -4.69 -2.99
C PHE A 19 8.92 -5.10 -4.11
N ASP A 20 10.16 -4.65 -4.02
CA ASP A 20 11.24 -5.00 -4.93
C ASP A 20 12.51 -5.35 -4.14
N GLY A 21 13.27 -6.32 -4.62
CA GLY A 21 14.49 -6.81 -3.98
C GLY A 21 14.40 -8.24 -3.43
N GLU A 22 15.38 -8.60 -2.60
CA GLU A 22 15.57 -9.95 -2.09
C GLU A 22 15.20 -10.07 -0.61
N LEU A 23 14.50 -11.15 -0.28
CA LEU A 23 14.14 -11.51 1.09
C LEU A 23 14.63 -12.92 1.39
N VAL A 24 15.37 -13.08 2.49
CA VAL A 24 15.80 -14.39 2.97
C VAL A 24 14.68 -14.99 3.81
N ALA A 25 14.27 -16.20 3.47
CA ALA A 25 13.24 -16.96 4.18
C ALA A 25 13.83 -18.27 4.71
N ILE A 26 13.95 -18.39 6.02
CA ILE A 26 14.48 -19.58 6.71
C ILE A 26 13.32 -20.30 7.38
N TRP A 27 13.06 -21.54 6.97
CA TRP A 27 12.02 -22.37 7.56
C TRP A 27 12.65 -23.42 8.48
N HIS A 28 12.20 -23.46 9.74
CA HIS A 28 12.73 -24.35 10.78
C HIS A 28 11.96 -25.68 10.90
N GLY A 29 11.11 -26.02 9.93
CA GLY A 29 10.31 -27.25 9.94
C GLY A 29 8.91 -27.07 10.53
N GLY A 30 8.04 -28.06 10.32
CA GLY A 30 6.63 -28.03 10.74
C GLY A 30 5.76 -28.92 9.84
N ARG A 31 4.48 -29.09 10.20
CA ARG A 31 3.52 -29.83 9.36
C ARG A 31 3.23 -29.10 8.04
N ASP A 32 3.00 -27.80 8.14
CA ASP A 32 2.68 -26.94 6.99
C ASP A 32 3.77 -25.86 6.85
N ARG A 33 4.33 -25.72 5.64
CA ARG A 33 5.26 -24.64 5.33
C ARG A 33 4.45 -23.38 5.00
N PRO A 34 4.53 -22.31 5.81
CA PRO A 34 3.83 -21.06 5.51
C PRO A 34 4.40 -20.41 4.24
N ASP A 35 3.55 -19.73 3.47
CA ASP A 35 3.99 -18.87 2.36
C ASP A 35 4.72 -17.64 2.93
N PRO A 36 6.01 -17.42 2.58
CA PRO A 36 6.74 -16.21 2.95
C PRO A 36 6.01 -14.92 2.59
N LEU A 37 5.30 -14.91 1.46
CA LEU A 37 4.56 -13.74 1.04
C LEU A 37 3.37 -13.47 1.96
N ASP A 38 2.60 -14.50 2.34
CA ASP A 38 1.47 -14.30 3.26
C ASP A 38 1.95 -13.81 4.63
N THR A 39 3.13 -14.27 5.07
CA THR A 39 3.75 -13.78 6.32
C THR A 39 4.17 -12.32 6.20
N LEU A 40 4.81 -11.93 5.09
CA LEU A 40 5.22 -10.55 4.81
C LEU A 40 4.01 -9.60 4.74
N LEU A 41 2.91 -10.04 4.12
CA LEU A 41 1.72 -9.21 3.91
C LEU A 41 0.79 -9.19 5.14
N LYS A 42 1.06 -10.01 6.15
CA LYS A 42 0.18 -10.16 7.31
C LYS A 42 0.10 -8.86 8.11
N GLY A 43 -1.14 -8.40 8.33
CA GLY A 43 -1.41 -7.23 9.15
C GLY A 43 -0.99 -5.91 8.51
N LEU A 44 -0.79 -5.89 7.18
CA LEU A 44 -0.51 -4.65 6.47
C LEU A 44 -1.69 -3.68 6.60
N PHE A 45 -1.38 -2.46 7.03
CA PHE A 45 -2.34 -1.38 7.19
C PHE A 45 -1.72 -0.06 6.75
N VAL A 46 -2.42 0.70 5.91
CA VAL A 46 -1.96 2.00 5.41
C VAL A 46 -2.88 3.10 5.92
N SER A 47 -2.31 4.19 6.43
CA SER A 47 -3.06 5.33 6.99
C SER A 47 -2.45 6.67 6.58
N GLY A 48 -3.17 7.77 6.82
CA GLY A 48 -2.73 9.12 6.43
C GLY A 48 -2.61 9.26 4.90
N LEU A 49 -3.56 8.68 4.16
CA LEU A 49 -3.56 8.63 2.69
C LEU A 49 -3.69 10.00 2.03
N ASP A 50 -4.20 10.99 2.76
CA ASP A 50 -4.30 12.39 2.37
C ASP A 50 -2.97 13.15 2.49
N THR A 51 -2.03 12.64 3.27
CA THR A 51 -0.77 13.32 3.62
C THR A 51 0.33 13.13 2.56
N ALA A 52 1.44 13.84 2.73
CA ALA A 52 2.66 13.64 1.94
C ALA A 52 3.48 12.41 2.38
N ALA A 53 3.19 11.83 3.55
CA ALA A 53 3.93 10.73 4.13
C ALA A 53 2.96 9.69 4.74
N PRO A 54 2.21 8.96 3.91
CA PRO A 54 1.34 7.90 4.38
C PRO A 54 2.13 6.87 5.20
N VAL A 55 1.51 6.40 6.28
CA VAL A 55 2.14 5.47 7.22
C VAL A 55 1.72 4.06 6.85
N VAL A 56 2.69 3.22 6.50
CA VAL A 56 2.53 1.78 6.32
C VAL A 56 2.93 1.06 7.61
N ARG A 57 2.00 0.31 8.17
CA ARG A 57 2.21 -0.58 9.33
C ARG A 57 2.09 -2.03 8.88
N ALA A 58 2.79 -2.92 9.57
CA ALA A 58 2.79 -4.35 9.32
C ALA A 58 2.93 -5.10 10.66
N GLY A 59 2.96 -6.42 10.61
CA GLY A 59 3.32 -7.26 11.76
C GLY A 59 4.67 -6.91 12.39
N THR A 60 4.88 -7.39 13.61
CA THR A 60 6.10 -7.16 14.40
C THR A 60 7.36 -7.43 13.59
N GLY A 61 8.34 -6.54 13.70
CA GLY A 61 9.63 -6.71 13.05
C GLY A 61 9.73 -6.15 11.62
N THR A 62 8.63 -5.58 11.10
CA THR A 62 8.64 -4.91 9.79
C THR A 62 8.56 -3.39 9.96
N ARG A 63 9.43 -2.63 9.28
CA ARG A 63 9.49 -1.16 9.35
C ARG A 63 9.56 -0.54 7.97
N PHE A 64 8.76 0.50 7.75
CA PHE A 64 8.74 1.25 6.51
C PHE A 64 9.32 2.64 6.70
N ARG A 65 10.16 3.07 5.75
CA ARG A 65 10.68 4.42 5.68
C ARG A 65 10.51 4.96 4.27
N GLN A 66 9.64 5.97 4.14
CA GLN A 66 9.51 6.71 2.88
C GLN A 66 10.77 7.52 2.61
N THR A 67 11.19 7.53 1.36
CA THR A 67 12.31 8.33 0.86
C THR A 67 11.90 9.31 -0.23
N ASP A 68 10.81 9.02 -0.95
CA ASP A 68 10.35 9.85 -2.06
C ASP A 68 8.81 9.87 -2.14
N LEU A 69 8.28 10.93 -2.76
CA LEU A 69 6.87 11.11 -3.09
C LEU A 69 6.74 11.75 -4.47
N ASP A 70 6.06 11.04 -5.37
CA ASP A 70 5.75 11.50 -6.71
C ASP A 70 4.22 11.61 -6.88
N PHE A 71 3.78 12.56 -7.69
CA PHE A 71 2.39 12.64 -8.13
C PHE A 71 2.35 12.34 -9.62
N ARG A 72 1.57 11.33 -9.99
CA ARG A 72 1.33 10.92 -11.37
C ARG A 72 -0.07 11.37 -11.76
N PRO A 73 -0.18 12.45 -12.56
CA PRO A 73 -1.46 12.84 -13.12
C PRO A 73 -2.09 11.67 -13.87
N PRO A 74 -3.43 11.54 -13.82
CA PRO A 74 -4.35 12.50 -13.20
C PRO A 74 -4.58 12.30 -11.69
N ASP A 75 -4.32 11.13 -11.13
CA ASP A 75 -5.09 10.67 -9.98
C ASP A 75 -4.30 9.88 -8.92
N THR A 76 -2.99 9.74 -9.10
CA THR A 76 -2.20 8.79 -8.31
C THR A 76 -1.04 9.46 -7.58
N LYS A 77 -1.02 9.35 -6.25
CA LYS A 77 0.17 9.61 -5.44
C LYS A 77 0.99 8.34 -5.27
N VAL A 78 2.30 8.47 -5.38
CA VAL A 78 3.25 7.36 -5.33
C VAL A 78 4.28 7.66 -4.25
N SER A 79 4.28 6.88 -3.18
CA SER A 79 5.30 6.93 -2.15
C SER A 79 6.30 5.80 -2.36
N ILE A 80 7.59 6.14 -2.39
CA ILE A 80 8.68 5.16 -2.56
C ILE A 80 9.53 5.16 -1.30
N GLY A 81 10.02 3.99 -0.90
CA GLY A 81 10.86 3.89 0.28
C GLY A 81 11.49 2.53 0.47
N ARG A 82 11.93 2.28 1.71
CA ARG A 82 12.54 1.02 2.15
C ARG A 82 11.67 0.34 3.18
N CYS A 83 11.61 -0.98 3.11
CA CYS A 83 10.96 -1.87 4.07
C CYS A 83 12.04 -2.77 4.68
N GLU A 84 12.35 -2.56 5.95
CA GLU A 84 13.21 -3.46 6.73
C GLU A 84 12.33 -4.58 7.28
N VAL A 85 12.74 -5.82 7.05
CA VAL A 85 12.03 -7.01 7.52
C VAL A 85 12.97 -7.78 8.44
N ASP A 86 12.54 -7.98 9.68
CA ASP A 86 13.12 -8.89 10.66
C ASP A 86 11.97 -9.50 11.47
N SER A 87 11.27 -10.46 10.86
CA SER A 87 10.04 -11.03 11.41
C SER A 87 10.15 -12.54 11.53
N SER A 88 9.49 -13.09 12.54
CA SER A 88 9.40 -14.53 12.76
C SER A 88 7.98 -14.92 13.15
N ALA A 89 7.40 -15.89 12.43
CA ALA A 89 6.07 -16.39 12.70
C ALA A 89 5.95 -17.85 12.24
N HIS A 90 5.29 -18.69 13.05
CA HIS A 90 4.97 -20.08 12.68
C HIS A 90 6.18 -20.90 12.19
N GLY A 91 7.37 -20.69 12.76
CA GLY A 91 8.60 -21.39 12.37
C GLY A 91 9.24 -20.90 11.07
N LEU A 92 8.77 -19.78 10.51
CA LEU A 92 9.38 -19.08 9.38
C LEU A 92 9.99 -17.76 9.85
N GLU A 93 11.28 -17.57 9.55
CA GLU A 93 12.02 -16.33 9.74
C GLU A 93 12.20 -15.63 8.40
N LEU A 94 11.86 -14.34 8.36
CA LEU A 94 12.03 -13.47 7.20
C LEU A 94 12.99 -12.33 7.55
N LYS A 95 14.06 -12.19 6.76
CA LYS A 95 15.06 -11.13 6.93
C LYS A 95 15.47 -10.49 5.61
N GLY A 96 15.56 -9.17 5.59
CA GLY A 96 16.06 -8.43 4.43
C GLY A 96 15.64 -6.97 4.40
N VAL A 97 16.05 -6.28 3.35
CA VAL A 97 15.65 -4.89 3.08
C VAL A 97 15.10 -4.82 1.67
N LEU A 98 13.82 -4.50 1.56
CA LEU A 98 13.10 -4.38 0.29
C LEU A 98 12.93 -2.89 -0.07
N GLY A 99 12.96 -2.57 -1.35
CA GLY A 99 12.30 -1.38 -1.85
C GLY A 99 10.78 -1.56 -1.73
N TYR A 100 10.04 -0.50 -1.43
CA TYR A 100 8.59 -0.51 -1.55
C TYR A 100 8.09 0.66 -2.39
N ARG A 101 6.94 0.44 -3.02
CA ARG A 101 6.18 1.44 -3.77
C ARG A 101 4.72 1.33 -3.36
N LEU A 102 4.19 2.42 -2.81
CA LEU A 102 2.81 2.58 -2.39
C LEU A 102 2.11 3.54 -3.36
N GLU A 103 1.08 3.07 -4.04
CA GLU A 103 0.29 3.84 -4.98
C GLU A 103 -1.10 4.08 -4.39
N VAL A 104 -1.48 5.35 -4.29
CA VAL A 104 -2.80 5.78 -3.81
C VAL A 104 -3.49 6.50 -4.96
N THR A 105 -4.44 5.80 -5.58
CA THR A 105 -5.24 6.31 -6.69
C THR A 105 -6.62 6.71 -6.20
N ALA A 106 -7.03 7.95 -6.46
CA ALA A 106 -8.34 8.46 -6.09
C ALA A 106 -9.07 9.01 -7.33
N THR A 107 -10.24 8.48 -7.62
CA THR A 107 -11.04 8.86 -8.79
C THR A 107 -12.47 9.19 -8.40
N TRP A 108 -13.13 10.09 -9.14
CA TRP A 108 -14.57 10.26 -9.01
C TRP A 108 -15.28 8.97 -9.41
N ASN A 109 -16.26 8.53 -8.62
CA ASN A 109 -17.11 7.44 -9.05
C ASN A 109 -17.93 7.91 -10.26
N GLY A 110 -18.17 7.01 -11.22
CA GLY A 110 -18.75 7.34 -12.53
C GLY A 110 -20.16 7.97 -12.51
N ARG A 111 -20.70 8.28 -11.32
CA ARG A 111 -21.93 9.06 -11.12
C ARG A 111 -21.66 10.57 -11.09
N VAL A 112 -20.40 10.99 -11.09
CA VAL A 112 -20.00 12.40 -11.04
C VAL A 112 -18.92 12.64 -12.10
N GLN A 113 -19.26 13.43 -13.13
CA GLN A 113 -18.25 13.99 -14.03
C GLN A 113 -17.70 15.27 -13.40
N ARG A 114 -16.43 15.21 -13.01
CA ARG A 114 -15.64 16.37 -12.58
C ARG A 114 -14.30 16.33 -13.28
N GLU A 115 -13.65 17.48 -13.31
CA GLU A 115 -12.31 17.59 -13.82
C GLU A 115 -11.34 16.69 -13.04
N ASN A 116 -10.36 16.18 -13.75
CA ASN A 116 -9.26 15.44 -13.17
C ASN A 116 -8.22 16.43 -12.61
N PRO A 117 -7.55 16.11 -11.51
CA PRO A 117 -6.45 16.92 -11.03
C PRO A 117 -5.30 16.96 -12.04
N ALA A 118 -4.75 18.15 -12.26
CA ALA A 118 -3.54 18.36 -13.06
C ALA A 118 -2.27 18.42 -12.19
N SER A 119 -2.41 18.63 -10.88
CA SER A 119 -1.30 18.73 -9.93
C SER A 119 -1.60 18.02 -8.60
N ALA A 120 -0.55 17.79 -7.81
CA ALA A 120 -0.66 17.18 -6.49
C ALA A 120 -1.52 18.04 -5.53
N GLU A 121 -1.45 19.36 -5.65
CA GLU A 121 -2.25 20.30 -4.85
C GLU A 121 -3.72 20.21 -5.21
N GLN A 122 -4.05 20.17 -6.51
CA GLN A 122 -5.43 19.95 -6.95
C GLN A 122 -5.96 18.58 -6.51
N TRP A 123 -5.12 17.55 -6.56
CA TRP A 123 -5.48 16.23 -6.07
C TRP A 123 -5.83 16.26 -4.59
N ALA A 124 -5.03 16.96 -3.78
CA ALA A 124 -5.31 17.13 -2.35
C ALA A 124 -6.59 17.94 -2.10
N GLN A 125 -6.85 18.98 -2.90
CA GLN A 125 -8.11 19.73 -2.82
C GLN A 125 -9.33 18.87 -3.18
N PHE A 126 -9.19 17.98 -4.17
CA PHE A 126 -10.32 17.18 -4.65
C PHE A 126 -10.60 15.96 -3.77
N PHE A 127 -9.56 15.31 -3.26
CA PHE A 127 -9.66 14.00 -2.63
C PHE A 127 -9.15 13.96 -1.18
N GLY A 128 -8.53 15.03 -0.68
CA GLY A 128 -7.96 15.09 0.68
C GLY A 128 -8.97 14.78 1.77
N ASP A 129 -10.11 15.49 1.80
CA ASP A 129 -11.16 15.27 2.80
C ASP A 129 -11.73 13.83 2.78
N PRO A 130 -12.11 13.27 1.60
CA PRO A 130 -12.47 11.86 1.51
C PRO A 130 -11.42 10.90 2.07
N LEU A 131 -10.14 11.12 1.74
CA LEU A 131 -9.04 10.26 2.16
C LEU A 131 -8.75 10.36 3.67
N ALA A 132 -8.80 11.57 4.24
CA ALA A 132 -8.65 11.79 5.67
C ALA A 132 -9.75 11.05 6.45
N SER A 133 -10.97 11.04 5.92
CA SER A 133 -12.11 10.36 6.56
C SER A 133 -12.03 8.83 6.56
N LEU A 134 -11.16 8.22 5.74
CA LEU A 134 -10.95 6.76 5.75
C LEU A 134 -10.23 6.29 7.02
N GLY A 135 -9.36 7.12 7.59
CA GLY A 135 -8.45 6.76 8.68
C GLY A 135 -7.32 5.79 8.24
N GLY A 136 -7.66 4.74 7.51
CA GLY A 136 -6.71 3.83 6.86
C GLY A 136 -7.38 2.58 6.26
N LEU A 137 -6.57 1.73 5.65
CA LEU A 137 -7.01 0.52 4.93
C LEU A 137 -6.17 -0.68 5.33
N VAL A 138 -6.86 -1.78 5.65
CA VAL A 138 -6.23 -3.10 5.76
C VAL A 138 -5.95 -3.61 4.35
N MET A 139 -4.72 -4.04 4.12
CA MET A 139 -4.28 -4.50 2.81
C MET A 139 -4.36 -6.02 2.74
N GLY A 140 -4.92 -6.53 1.64
CA GLY A 140 -4.98 -7.95 1.35
C GLY A 140 -4.02 -8.34 0.23
N ARG A 141 -3.85 -9.65 0.00
CA ARG A 141 -3.18 -10.14 -1.20
C ARG A 141 -3.98 -9.68 -2.42
N PHE A 142 -3.33 -8.97 -3.33
CA PHE A 142 -3.98 -8.41 -4.50
C PHE A 142 -3.44 -9.09 -5.77
N PRO A 143 -4.29 -9.75 -6.57
CA PRO A 143 -3.84 -10.42 -7.79
C PRO A 143 -3.44 -9.38 -8.84
N VAL A 144 -2.33 -9.63 -9.53
CA VAL A 144 -1.75 -8.74 -10.56
C VAL A 144 -2.68 -8.54 -11.76
N GLU A 145 -3.59 -9.49 -12.01
CA GLU A 145 -4.54 -9.48 -13.15
C GLU A 145 -5.58 -8.35 -13.10
N LEU A 146 -5.76 -7.69 -11.95
CA LEU A 146 -6.72 -6.59 -11.80
C LEU A 146 -6.16 -5.21 -12.21
N MET A 147 -4.94 -5.14 -12.76
CA MET A 147 -4.25 -3.90 -13.12
C MET A 147 -4.51 -3.41 -14.56
N THR A 148 -5.06 -4.24 -15.45
CA THR A 148 -5.47 -3.82 -16.80
C THR A 148 -6.95 -3.45 -16.84
N ARG A 149 -7.29 -2.22 -16.45
CA ARG A 149 -8.51 -1.52 -16.90
C ARG A 149 -8.27 -0.03 -16.98
#